data_AF-A0A0N5CNR3-F1
#
_entry.id   AF-A0A0N5CNR3-F1
#
_cell.length_a   1.000
_cell.length_b   1.000
_cell.length_c   1.000
_cell.angle_alpha   90.00
_cell.angle_beta   90.00
_cell.angle_gamma   90.00
#
_symmetry.space_group_name_H-M   'P 1'
#
loop_
_entity.id
_entity.type
_entity.pdbx_description
1 polymer ?
#
loop_
_entity_poly.entity_id
_entity_poly.type
_entity_poly.pdbx_seq_one_letter_code
_entity_poly.pdbx_strand_id
1 'polypeptide(L)'
;MARKNVSSPVVIGTAERITSLTFKPFKAKLTHKLNARVTEKLTDNAYLMRDISRLQLLYQHMVQPNKRLSPSLFVNDGCDVACIARVRRPRYSLRNKNRRLYRALVGGFSLKEDNCYAFLVDYGQHVICEPASIFDLCGQVPIIFCIV
;
A
#
# COMPACT_ATOMS: atom_id res chain seq x y z
N MET A 1 -7.98 38.25 48.62
CA MET A 1 -8.38 37.53 47.38
C MET A 1 -7.13 37.24 46.56
N ALA A 2 -6.67 35.99 46.52
CA ALA A 2 -5.47 35.60 45.77
C ALA A 2 -5.86 34.99 44.42
N ARG A 3 -5.40 35.58 43.31
CA ARG A 3 -5.55 35.03 41.95
C ARG A 3 -4.53 33.92 41.76
N LYS A 4 -5.00 32.68 41.56
CA LYS A 4 -4.17 31.54 41.14
C LYS A 4 -3.99 31.61 39.61
N ASN A 5 -2.76 31.79 39.15
CA ASN A 5 -2.39 31.59 37.75
C ASN A 5 -2.33 30.09 37.46
N VAL A 6 -3.16 29.63 36.54
CA VAL A 6 -3.14 28.25 36.05
C VAL A 6 -2.29 28.24 34.78
N SER A 7 -1.04 27.75 34.91
CA SER A 7 -0.21 27.42 33.76
C SER A 7 -0.63 26.03 33.27
N SER A 8 -1.07 25.95 32.01
CA SER A 8 -1.37 24.66 31.37
C SER A 8 -0.07 23.93 31.03
N PRO A 9 0.04 22.61 31.22
CA PRO A 9 1.22 21.88 30.83
C PRO A 9 1.33 21.86 29.30
N VAL A 10 2.47 22.32 28.79
CA VAL A 10 2.87 22.09 27.41
C VAL A 10 3.10 20.59 27.25
N VAL A 11 2.13 19.91 26.63
CA VAL A 11 2.29 18.52 26.21
C VAL A 11 3.18 18.54 24.98
N ILE A 12 4.48 18.33 25.19
CA ILE A 12 5.42 17.99 24.11
C ILE A 12 5.05 16.58 23.67
N GLY A 13 4.13 16.48 22.72
CA GLY A 13 3.82 15.22 22.05
C GLY A 13 5.04 14.81 21.24
N THR A 14 5.83 13.86 21.76
CA THR A 14 6.79 13.12 20.95
C THR A 14 6.02 12.50 19.80
N ALA A 15 6.37 12.88 18.57
CA ALA A 15 5.83 12.26 17.38
C ALA A 15 6.19 10.78 17.41
N GLU A 16 5.25 9.94 17.86
CA GLU A 16 5.36 8.50 17.75
C GLU A 16 5.52 8.18 16.27
N ARG A 17 6.72 7.76 15.88
CA ARG A 17 6.94 7.17 14.56
C ARG A 17 5.99 5.99 14.44
N ILE A 18 4.94 6.15 13.64
CA ILE A 18 4.04 5.09 13.20
C ILE A 18 4.93 4.04 12.51
N THR A 19 5.36 3.03 13.27
CA THR A 19 6.41 2.07 12.88
C THR A 19 5.85 0.74 12.39
N SER A 20 4.54 0.63 12.21
CA SER A 20 3.93 -0.61 11.72
C SER A 20 2.59 -0.34 11.02
N LEU A 21 2.64 0.24 9.82
CA LEU A 21 1.53 0.16 8.87
C LEU A 21 1.56 -1.22 8.21
N THR A 22 1.24 -2.26 8.98
CA THR A 22 1.10 -3.64 8.47
C THR A 22 -0.35 -3.89 8.08
N PHE A 23 -0.60 -4.32 6.85
CA PHE A 23 -1.94 -4.75 6.44
C PHE A 23 -2.28 -6.07 7.15
N LYS A 24 -3.23 -6.04 8.09
CA LYS A 24 -3.67 -7.27 8.76
C LYS A 24 -4.49 -8.14 7.80
N PRO A 25 -4.24 -9.45 7.69
CA PRO A 25 -5.07 -10.35 6.91
C PRO A 25 -6.51 -10.33 7.42
N PHE A 26 -7.47 -10.05 6.54
CA PHE A 26 -8.89 -10.06 6.86
C PHE A 26 -9.52 -11.39 6.42
N LYS A 27 -10.20 -12.07 7.35
CA LYS A 27 -11.02 -13.25 7.08
C LYS A 27 -12.46 -12.92 7.43
N ALA A 28 -13.36 -12.94 6.45
CA ALA A 28 -14.79 -12.72 6.68
C ALA A 28 -15.65 -13.77 5.98
N LYS A 29 -16.75 -14.13 6.65
CA LYS A 29 -17.82 -14.93 6.05
C LYS A 29 -18.78 -13.96 5.37
N LEU A 30 -18.85 -14.03 4.04
CA LEU A 30 -19.65 -13.12 3.24
C LEU A 30 -21.12 -13.54 3.34
N THR A 31 -21.93 -12.72 4.01
CA THR A 31 -23.39 -12.89 4.09
C THR A 31 -24.10 -12.43 2.81
N HIS A 32 -23.41 -11.71 1.93
CA HIS A 32 -23.94 -11.12 0.70
C HIS A 32 -23.21 -11.64 -0.55
N LYS A 33 -23.93 -11.71 -1.67
CA LYS A 33 -23.35 -11.97 -2.99
C LYS A 33 -22.48 -10.77 -3.39
N LEU A 34 -21.24 -11.03 -3.80
CA LEU A 34 -20.31 -9.99 -4.28
C LEU A 34 -20.00 -10.19 -5.76
N ASN A 35 -19.80 -9.08 -6.48
CA ASN A 35 -19.29 -9.10 -7.84
C ASN A 35 -17.76 -9.15 -7.79
N ALA A 36 -17.20 -10.35 -7.92
CA ALA A 36 -15.76 -10.56 -7.92
C ALA A 36 -15.22 -10.68 -9.35
N ARG A 37 -13.99 -10.23 -9.56
CA ARG A 37 -13.23 -10.52 -10.78
C ARG A 37 -12.03 -11.40 -10.43
N VAL A 38 -11.84 -12.45 -11.22
CA VAL A 38 -10.61 -13.26 -11.14
C VAL A 38 -9.42 -12.38 -11.54
N THR A 39 -8.48 -12.25 -10.61
CA THR A 39 -7.21 -11.54 -10.83
C THR A 39 -6.15 -12.51 -11.36
N GLU A 40 -6.10 -13.71 -10.78
CA GLU A 40 -5.10 -14.72 -11.08
C GLU A 40 -5.64 -16.12 -10.79
N LYS A 41 -5.33 -17.08 -11.67
CA LYS A 41 -5.49 -18.50 -11.39
C LYS A 41 -4.20 -18.98 -10.74
N LEU A 42 -4.29 -19.52 -9.53
CA LEU A 42 -3.14 -20.03 -8.77
C LEU A 42 -2.95 -21.53 -9.04
N THR A 43 -4.04 -22.29 -8.98
CA THR A 43 -4.09 -23.73 -9.30
C THR A 43 -5.40 -24.04 -10.02
N ASP A 44 -5.68 -25.30 -10.35
CA ASP A 44 -6.92 -25.68 -11.03
C ASP A 44 -8.19 -25.31 -10.26
N ASN A 45 -8.11 -25.32 -8.92
CA ASN A 45 -9.24 -25.05 -8.04
C ASN A 45 -9.04 -23.82 -7.15
N ALA A 46 -7.93 -23.08 -7.30
CA ALA A 46 -7.64 -21.89 -6.51
C ALA A 46 -7.48 -20.66 -7.41
N TYR A 47 -8.27 -19.64 -7.11
CA TYR A 47 -8.27 -18.38 -7.84
C TYR A 47 -8.15 -17.23 -6.85
N LEU A 48 -7.28 -16.29 -7.17
CA LEU A 48 -7.26 -15.00 -6.51
C LEU A 48 -8.34 -14.14 -7.16
N MET A 49 -9.30 -13.71 -6.36
CA MET A 49 -10.41 -12.88 -6.78
C MET A 49 -10.38 -11.56 -6.03
N ARG A 50 -10.92 -10.51 -6.65
CA ARG A 50 -11.07 -9.19 -6.02
C ARG A 50 -12.48 -8.66 -6.20
N ASP A 51 -12.98 -7.99 -5.17
CA ASP A 51 -14.23 -7.23 -5.25
C ASP A 51 -14.02 -5.97 -6.12
N ILE A 52 -14.82 -5.84 -7.17
CA ILE A 52 -14.70 -4.73 -8.12
C ILE A 52 -15.12 -3.40 -7.48
N SER A 53 -16.17 -3.42 -6.66
CA SER A 53 -16.74 -2.22 -6.04
C SER A 53 -15.76 -1.61 -5.02
N ARG A 54 -15.12 -2.45 -4.21
CA ARG A 54 -14.10 -2.01 -3.25
C ARG A 54 -12.90 -1.36 -3.94
N LEU A 55 -12.44 -1.95 -5.05
CA LEU A 55 -11.31 -1.43 -5.80
C LEU A 55 -11.64 -0.08 -6.46
N GLN A 56 -12.86 0.08 -6.97
CA GLN A 56 -13.32 1.35 -7.53
C GLN A 56 -13.34 2.44 -6.45
N LEU A 57 -13.86 2.15 -5.27
CA LEU A 57 -13.87 3.07 -4.14
C LEU A 57 -12.45 3.45 -3.71
N LEU A 58 -11.54 2.47 -3.64
CA LEU A 58 -10.13 2.70 -3.34
C LEU A 58 -9.51 3.73 -4.30
N TYR A 59 -9.70 3.53 -5.61
CA TYR A 59 -9.13 4.41 -6.63
C TYR A 59 -9.76 5.81 -6.68
N GLN A 60 -11.01 5.96 -6.26
CA GLN A 60 -11.64 7.28 -6.12
C GLN A 60 -11.00 8.12 -5.00
N HIS A 61 -10.45 7.46 -3.97
CA HIS A 61 -9.89 8.14 -2.80
C HIS A 61 -8.36 8.17 -2.78
N MET A 62 -7.70 7.39 -3.64
CA MET A 62 -6.24 7.35 -3.71
C MET A 62 -5.69 8.71 -4.17
N VAL A 63 -4.90 9.33 -3.31
CA VAL A 63 -4.31 10.64 -3.58
C VAL A 63 -3.02 10.46 -4.39
N GLN A 64 -2.68 11.43 -5.23
CA GLN A 64 -1.40 11.42 -5.94
C GLN A 64 -0.25 11.57 -4.92
N PRO A 65 0.66 10.59 -4.80
CA PRO A 65 1.78 10.70 -3.86
C PRO A 65 2.79 11.74 -4.33
N ASN A 66 3.39 12.45 -3.36
CA ASN A 66 4.41 13.49 -3.59
C ASN A 66 5.75 13.19 -2.91
N LYS A 67 5.81 12.18 -2.02
CA LYS A 67 7.01 11.82 -1.27
C LYS A 67 7.48 10.42 -1.62
N ARG A 68 8.70 10.32 -2.14
CA ARG A 68 9.34 9.06 -2.49
C ARG A 68 9.81 8.34 -1.23
N LEU A 69 9.73 7.01 -1.25
CA LEU A 69 10.30 6.19 -0.19
C LEU A 69 11.80 6.06 -0.43
N SER A 70 12.61 6.24 0.61
CA SER A 70 14.06 6.06 0.51
C SER A 70 14.40 4.58 0.28
N PRO A 71 15.24 4.22 -0.71
CA PRO A 71 15.70 2.86 -0.94
C PRO A 71 16.27 2.19 0.31
N SER A 72 16.95 2.96 1.17
CA SER A 72 17.49 2.50 2.46
C SER A 72 16.48 1.79 3.36
N LEU A 73 15.17 2.04 3.19
CA LEU A 73 14.10 1.42 3.97
C LEU A 73 13.73 0.01 3.48
N PHE A 74 14.12 -0.37 2.27
CA PHE A 74 13.75 -1.65 1.65
C PHE A 74 14.94 -2.35 0.96
N VAL A 75 16.17 -2.04 1.39
CA VAL A 75 17.42 -2.74 1.01
C VAL A 75 17.54 -4.11 1.68
N ASN A 76 16.99 -4.27 2.88
CA ASN A 76 17.19 -5.48 3.69
C ASN A 76 15.99 -6.44 3.57
N ASP A 77 16.27 -7.73 3.37
CA ASP A 77 15.31 -8.85 3.25
C ASP A 77 14.45 -9.11 4.52
N GLY A 78 14.54 -8.27 5.55
CA GLY A 78 13.90 -8.53 6.84
C GLY A 78 12.43 -8.12 6.93
N CYS A 79 12.04 -7.02 6.26
CA CYS A 79 10.69 -6.45 6.36
C CYS A 79 10.29 -5.74 5.06
N ASP A 80 9.25 -6.20 4.40
CA ASP A 80 8.61 -5.42 3.35
C ASP A 80 7.99 -4.15 3.93
N VAL A 81 8.08 -3.04 3.19
CA VAL A 81 7.55 -1.74 3.60
C VAL A 81 6.27 -1.43 2.84
N ALA A 82 5.21 -1.02 3.55
CA ALA A 82 3.98 -0.58 2.92
C ALA A 82 4.18 0.75 2.17
N CYS A 83 3.76 0.79 0.90
CA CYS A 83 4.02 1.90 -0.01
C CYS A 83 2.91 2.07 -1.07
N ILE A 84 2.97 3.18 -1.81
CA ILE A 84 2.27 3.34 -3.08
C ILE A 84 3.27 3.13 -4.22
N ALA A 85 2.98 2.18 -5.12
CA ALA A 85 3.82 1.86 -6.28
C ALA A 85 3.19 2.40 -7.57
N ARG A 86 3.95 3.17 -8.37
CA ARG A 86 3.55 3.66 -9.69
C ARG A 86 4.14 2.78 -10.79
N VAL A 87 3.47 1.68 -11.10
CA VAL A 87 4.05 0.59 -11.93
C VAL A 87 3.14 0.18 -13.09
N ARG A 88 3.69 -0.61 -14.02
CA ARG A 88 2.91 -1.29 -15.07
C ARG A 88 2.63 -2.72 -14.62
N ARG A 89 1.39 -3.19 -14.80
CA ARG A 89 1.06 -4.60 -14.54
C ARG A 89 1.34 -5.45 -15.79
N PRO A 90 2.04 -6.59 -15.67
CA PRO A 90 2.46 -7.40 -16.82
C PRO A 90 1.28 -8.05 -17.58
N ARG A 91 0.19 -8.43 -16.89
CA ARG A 91 -0.91 -9.22 -17.48
C ARG A 91 -2.01 -8.43 -18.23
N TYR A 92 -1.85 -7.11 -18.43
CA TYR A 92 -2.87 -6.28 -19.13
C TYR A 92 -2.30 -5.38 -20.25
N SER A 93 -1.08 -5.67 -20.70
CA SER A 93 -0.50 -5.14 -21.94
C SER A 93 -1.30 -5.68 -23.13
N LEU A 94 -2.33 -4.98 -23.61
CA LEU A 94 -2.23 -4.20 -24.85
C LEU A 94 -2.95 -2.84 -24.80
N ARG A 95 -3.86 -2.58 -23.85
CA ARG A 95 -4.75 -1.39 -23.90
C ARG A 95 -4.33 -0.21 -23.02
N ASN A 96 -3.50 -0.42 -22.01
CA ASN A 96 -3.10 0.65 -21.10
C ASN A 96 -1.60 0.58 -20.83
N LYS A 97 -0.83 1.36 -21.60
CA LYS A 97 0.63 1.51 -21.45
C LYS A 97 1.02 2.37 -20.24
N ASN A 98 0.06 2.93 -19.52
CA ASN A 98 0.31 3.90 -18.46
C ASN A 98 0.63 3.20 -17.13
N ARG A 99 1.69 3.68 -16.48
CA ARG A 99 1.96 3.34 -15.07
C ARG A 99 0.78 3.84 -14.22
N ARG A 100 0.23 3.00 -13.36
CA ARG A 100 -0.86 3.34 -12.42
C ARG A 100 -0.37 3.24 -10.99
N LEU A 101 -1.10 3.86 -10.08
CA LEU A 101 -0.84 3.75 -8.64
C LEU A 101 -1.46 2.48 -8.09
N TYR A 102 -0.76 1.85 -7.15
CA TYR A 102 -1.17 0.62 -6.49
C TYR A 102 -0.71 0.66 -5.03
N ARG A 103 -1.54 0.13 -4.12
CA ARG A 103 -1.04 -0.23 -2.78
C ARG A 103 -0.10 -1.41 -2.92
N ALA A 104 1.05 -1.34 -2.28
CA ALA A 104 2.05 -2.39 -2.36
C ALA A 104 2.83 -2.57 -1.07
N LEU A 105 3.48 -3.74 -0.99
CA LEU A 105 4.58 -4.01 -0.08
C LEU A 105 5.86 -4.04 -0.93
N VAL A 106 6.86 -3.22 -0.60
CA VAL A 106 8.13 -3.17 -1.33
C VAL A 106 9.25 -3.80 -0.50
N GLY A 107 10.12 -4.56 -1.16
CA GLY A 107 11.26 -5.23 -0.55
C GLY A 107 12.34 -5.60 -1.56
N GLY A 108 13.43 -6.16 -1.06
CA GLY A 108 14.50 -6.76 -1.86
C GLY A 108 15.15 -5.79 -2.85
N PHE A 109 15.45 -4.55 -2.44
CA PHE A 109 16.16 -3.62 -3.31
C PHE A 109 17.60 -4.06 -3.58
N SER A 110 17.92 -4.25 -4.86
CA SER A 110 19.25 -4.59 -5.34
C SER A 110 20.02 -3.34 -5.75
N LEU A 111 21.09 -3.01 -5.03
CA LEU A 111 22.02 -1.94 -5.41
C LEU A 111 22.69 -2.21 -6.77
N LYS A 112 22.85 -3.48 -7.15
CA LYS A 112 23.51 -3.88 -8.40
C LYS A 112 22.62 -3.66 -9.61
N GLU A 113 21.33 -3.97 -9.47
CA GLU A 113 20.37 -3.92 -10.58
C GLU A 113 19.52 -2.64 -10.58
N ASP A 114 19.65 -1.81 -9.54
CA ASP A 114 18.84 -0.61 -9.29
C ASP A 114 17.33 -0.86 -9.39
N ASN A 115 16.90 -2.00 -8.85
CA ASN A 115 15.52 -2.45 -8.89
C ASN A 115 15.07 -2.99 -7.53
N CYS A 116 13.76 -3.05 -7.35
CA CYS A 116 13.12 -3.62 -6.17
C CYS A 116 11.88 -4.42 -6.57
N TYR A 117 11.43 -5.28 -5.67
CA TYR A 117 10.21 -6.06 -5.83
C TYR A 117 9.06 -5.38 -5.09
N ALA A 118 7.92 -5.26 -5.76
CA ALA A 118 6.70 -4.75 -5.15
C ALA A 118 5.58 -5.79 -5.27
N PHE A 119 4.99 -6.17 -4.14
CA PHE A 119 3.80 -7.00 -4.07
C PHE A 119 2.55 -6.11 -4.04
N LEU A 120 1.76 -6.13 -5.12
CA LEU A 120 0.53 -5.35 -5.27
C LEU A 120 -0.61 -6.00 -4.48
N VAL A 121 -0.88 -5.51 -3.27
CA VAL A 121 -1.73 -6.20 -2.28
C VAL A 121 -3.17 -6.44 -2.76
N ASP A 122 -3.73 -5.50 -3.52
CA ASP A 122 -5.09 -5.58 -4.09
C ASP A 122 -5.22 -6.58 -5.25
N TYR A 123 -4.08 -7.02 -5.77
CA TYR A 123 -3.99 -7.85 -6.96
C TYR A 123 -3.24 -9.16 -6.72
N GLY A 124 -2.62 -9.34 -5.56
CA GLY A 124 -1.77 -10.48 -5.21
C GLY A 124 -0.69 -10.77 -6.25
N GLN A 125 -0.03 -9.73 -6.76
CA GLN A 125 0.94 -9.84 -7.85
C GLN A 125 2.26 -9.19 -7.49
N HIS A 126 3.37 -9.89 -7.77
CA HIS A 126 4.71 -9.31 -7.71
C HIS A 126 5.07 -8.62 -9.02
N VAL A 127 5.73 -7.47 -8.91
CA VAL A 127 6.34 -6.76 -10.04
C VAL A 127 7.74 -6.30 -9.68
N ILE A 128 8.62 -6.26 -10.69
CA ILE A 128 9.93 -5.62 -10.59
C ILE A 128 9.76 -4.16 -10.99
N CYS A 129 10.35 -3.24 -10.23
CA CYS A 129 10.23 -1.82 -10.50
C CYS A 129 11.43 -1.00 -10.00
N GLU A 130 11.58 0.19 -10.60
CA GLU A 130 12.55 1.20 -10.20
C GLU A 130 12.18 1.78 -8.81
N PRO A 131 13.14 2.02 -7.91
CA PRO A 131 12.88 2.67 -6.61
C PRO A 131 12.21 4.04 -6.74
N ALA A 132 12.49 4.77 -7.82
CA ALA A 132 11.88 6.06 -8.12
C ALA A 132 10.35 5.99 -8.34
N SER A 133 9.81 4.79 -8.53
CA SER A 133 8.37 4.52 -8.67
C SER A 133 7.69 4.20 -7.34
N ILE A 134 8.42 4.23 -6.23
CA ILE A 134 7.94 3.88 -4.89
C ILE A 134 7.78 5.13 -4.04
N PHE A 135 6.60 5.26 -3.43
CA PHE A 135 6.21 6.40 -2.62
C PHE A 135 5.76 5.95 -1.25
N ASP A 136 5.97 6.78 -0.25
CA ASP A 136 5.40 6.52 1.08
C ASP A 136 3.88 6.69 1.09
N LEU A 137 3.27 6.43 2.24
CA LEU A 137 1.83 6.52 2.44
C LEU A 137 1.38 7.90 2.94
N CYS A 138 2.28 8.90 3.01
CA CYS A 138 1.93 10.21 3.54
C CYS A 138 0.83 10.87 2.69
N GLY A 139 -0.17 11.45 3.35
CA GLY A 139 -1.30 12.12 2.69
C GLY A 139 -2.37 11.20 2.11
N GLN A 140 -2.21 9.87 2.20
CA GLN A 140 -3.26 8.93 1.86
C GLN A 140 -4.28 8.84 3.02
N VAL A 141 -5.56 8.72 2.69
CA VAL A 141 -6.62 8.65 3.71
C VAL A 141 -6.54 7.30 4.45
N PRO A 142 -6.53 7.26 5.79
CA PRO A 142 -6.39 6.01 6.56
C PRO A 142 -7.41 4.92 6.19
N ILE A 143 -8.62 5.32 5.82
CA ILE A 143 -9.70 4.41 5.43
C ILE A 143 -9.34 3.55 4.21
N ILE A 144 -8.42 4.03 3.36
CA ILE A 144 -7.92 3.33 2.16
C ILE A 144 -7.05 2.15 2.55
N PHE A 145 -6.47 2.11 3.75
CA PHE A 145 -5.56 1.03 4.19
C PHE A 145 -6.22 -0.03 5.06
N CYS A 146 -7.36 0.27 5.68
CA CYS A 146 -8.12 -0.69 6.48
C CYS A 146 -9.02 -1.60 5.64
N ILE A 147 -9.17 -1.34 4.33
CA ILE A 147 -9.95 -2.22 3.44
C ILE A 147 -9.06 -3.38 3.03
N VAL A 148 -9.13 -4.45 3.81
CA VAL A 148 -8.89 -5.84 3.41
C VAL A 148 -10.16 -6.58 3.79
#